data_AF-A0A5J4TKA7-F1
#
_entry.id   AF-A0A5J4TKA7-F1
#
_cell.length_a   1.000
_cell.length_b   1.000
_cell.length_c   1.000
_cell.angle_alpha   90.00
_cell.angle_beta   90.00
_cell.angle_gamma   90.00
#
_symmetry.space_group_name_H-M   'P 1'
#
loop_
_entity.id
_entity.type
_entity.pdbx_description
1 polymer ?
#
loop_
_entity_poly.entity_id
_entity_poly.type
_entity_poly.pdbx_seq_one_letter_code
_entity_poly.pdbx_strand_id
1 'polypeptide(L)'
;YFGPFYAIALYAFIKKKNWIRNYVIIWASMILVNLIVTVAEQLYGEFHTAYPGMMFVTYGAYIIFPILGLIRIFGGRKLWKEERNSNNKDGKINELNKVVENSFTAKQIFDEETYSVVFGQHSEWNVQQIRDELNIRWKSLSSSEKKKYSDKAEERNRNPEYQHKSESSKKRRKNN
;
A
#
# COMPACT_ATOMS: atom_id res chain seq x y z
N TYR A 1 19.47 23.85 -20.66
CA TYR A 1 20.53 22.97 -20.13
C TYR A 1 19.91 21.81 -19.37
N PHE A 2 20.01 20.58 -19.91
CA PHE A 2 19.41 19.38 -19.32
C PHE A 2 20.43 18.41 -18.69
N GLY A 3 21.74 18.69 -18.85
CA GLY A 3 22.84 17.83 -18.40
C GLY A 3 22.79 17.43 -16.92
N PRO A 4 22.54 18.35 -15.96
CA PRO A 4 22.48 18.00 -14.54
C PRO A 4 21.37 17.00 -14.22
N PHE A 5 20.22 17.12 -14.90
CA PHE A 5 19.11 16.19 -14.71
C PHE A 5 19.44 14.79 -15.22
N TYR A 6 20.09 14.68 -16.37
CA TYR A 6 20.51 13.38 -16.91
C TYR A 6 21.46 12.63 -15.96
N ALA A 7 22.41 13.32 -15.33
CA ALA A 7 23.31 12.72 -14.35
C ALA A 7 22.56 12.21 -13.11
N ILE A 8 21.63 13.00 -12.59
CA ILE A 8 20.80 12.64 -11.42
C ILE A 8 19.86 11.47 -11.76
N ALA A 9 19.23 11.51 -12.94
CA ALA A 9 18.36 10.45 -13.41
C ALA A 9 19.15 9.14 -13.57
N LEU A 10 20.31 9.18 -14.22
CA LEU A 10 21.18 8.02 -14.41
C LEU A 10 21.61 7.43 -13.06
N TYR A 11 22.07 8.26 -12.13
CA TYR A 11 22.41 7.83 -10.78
C TYR A 11 21.23 7.17 -10.05
N ALA A 12 20.04 7.75 -10.14
CA ALA A 12 18.85 7.21 -9.50
C ALA A 12 18.36 5.90 -10.13
N PHE A 13 18.53 5.74 -11.45
CA PHE A 13 18.28 4.49 -12.17
C PHE A 13 19.27 3.39 -11.73
N ILE A 14 20.57 3.71 -11.62
CA ILE A 14 21.60 2.78 -11.11
C ILE A 14 21.29 2.35 -9.68
N LYS A 15 20.89 3.28 -8.81
CA LYS A 15 20.53 3.02 -7.41
C LYS A 15 19.11 2.49 -7.22
N LYS A 16 18.39 2.16 -8.30
CA LYS A 16 17.04 1.57 -8.28
C LYS A 16 16.04 2.32 -7.38
N LYS A 17 16.13 3.66 -7.33
CA LYS A 17 15.30 4.46 -6.43
C LYS A 17 13.96 4.83 -7.10
N ASN A 18 12.84 4.60 -6.42
CA ASN A 18 11.50 4.85 -6.98
C ASN A 18 11.08 6.34 -6.98
N TRP A 19 11.69 7.20 -6.15
CA TRP A 19 11.30 8.63 -6.05
C TRP A 19 11.55 9.41 -7.35
N ILE A 20 12.53 8.99 -8.16
CA ILE A 20 12.86 9.63 -9.43
C ILE A 20 11.74 9.53 -10.46
N ARG A 21 10.79 8.60 -10.28
CA ARG A 21 9.66 8.37 -11.18
C ARG A 21 8.89 9.66 -11.48
N ASN A 22 8.51 10.41 -10.45
CA ASN A 22 7.72 11.63 -10.62
C ASN A 22 8.52 12.71 -11.38
N TYR A 23 9.82 12.81 -11.11
CA TYR A 23 10.70 13.76 -11.78
C TYR A 23 10.94 13.39 -13.25
N VAL A 24 11.07 12.09 -13.57
CA VAL A 24 11.19 11.61 -14.96
C VAL A 24 9.91 11.89 -15.75
N ILE A 25 8.73 11.77 -15.14
CA ILE A 25 7.46 12.13 -15.80
C ILE A 25 7.45 13.62 -16.17
N ILE A 26 7.76 14.51 -15.21
CA ILE A 26 7.77 15.96 -15.45
C ILE A 26 8.79 16.31 -16.54
N TRP A 27 9.99 15.75 -16.46
CA TRP A 27 11.04 15.99 -17.44
C TRP A 27 10.67 15.47 -18.83
N ALA A 28 10.13 14.25 -18.94
CA ALA A 28 9.71 13.67 -20.21
C ALA A 28 8.59 14.50 -20.86
N SER A 29 7.62 14.97 -20.09
CA SER A 29 6.56 15.87 -20.57
C SER A 29 7.14 17.18 -21.09
N MET A 30 8.08 17.80 -20.36
CA MET A 30 8.70 19.05 -20.77
C MET A 30 9.49 18.91 -22.08
N ILE A 31 10.27 17.84 -22.23
CA ILE A 31 11.00 17.57 -23.48
C ILE A 31 10.05 17.32 -24.64
N LEU A 32 8.98 16.53 -24.43
CA LEU A 32 8.00 16.26 -25.48
C LEU A 32 7.30 17.54 -25.96
N VAL A 33 6.87 18.41 -25.05
CA VAL A 33 6.23 19.69 -25.42
C VAL A 33 7.17 20.55 -26.25
N ASN A 34 8.41 20.75 -25.79
CA ASN A 34 9.40 21.53 -26.55
C ASN A 34 9.68 20.95 -27.93
N LEU A 35 9.68 19.63 -28.03
CA LEU A 35 9.98 18.93 -29.26
C LEU A 35 8.80 18.97 -30.23
N ILE A 36 7.56 18.88 -29.75
CA ILE A 36 6.35 19.10 -30.56
C ILE A 36 6.35 20.51 -31.14
N VAL A 37 6.66 21.53 -30.33
CA VAL A 37 6.74 22.92 -30.81
C VAL A 37 7.83 23.06 -31.87
N THR A 38 9.01 22.46 -31.64
CA THR A 38 10.13 22.50 -32.59
C THR A 38 9.77 21.81 -33.91
N VAL A 39 9.12 20.64 -33.86
CA VAL A 39 8.64 19.91 -35.05
C VAL A 39 7.57 20.69 -35.80
N ALA A 40 6.63 21.32 -35.09
CA ALA A 40 5.63 22.17 -35.71
C ALA A 40 6.26 23.36 -36.43
N GLU A 41 7.24 24.02 -35.82
CA GLU A 41 7.97 25.14 -36.42
C GLU A 41 8.75 24.70 -37.67
N GLN A 42 9.43 23.55 -37.64
CA GLN A 42 10.20 23.10 -38.80
C GLN A 42 9.35 22.57 -39.96
N LEU A 43 8.11 22.15 -39.70
CA LEU A 43 7.19 21.64 -40.73
C LEU A 43 6.26 22.72 -41.31
N TYR A 44 5.81 23.66 -40.46
CA TYR A 44 4.76 24.63 -40.81
C TYR A 44 5.14 26.08 -40.48
N GLY A 45 6.25 26.31 -39.80
CA GLY A 45 6.71 27.64 -39.41
C GLY A 45 7.40 28.38 -40.55
N GLU A 46 7.75 29.63 -40.28
CA GLU A 46 8.39 30.53 -41.23
C GLU A 46 9.83 30.07 -41.57
N PHE A 47 10.46 29.34 -40.65
CA PHE A 47 11.79 28.72 -40.82
C PHE A 47 11.69 27.22 -41.12
N HIS A 48 10.84 26.85 -42.08
CA HIS A 48 10.66 25.46 -42.50
C HIS A 48 11.95 24.85 -43.05
N THR A 49 12.24 23.61 -42.63
CA THR A 49 13.48 22.92 -43.00
C THR A 49 13.36 22.25 -44.36
N ALA A 50 14.38 22.36 -45.20
CA ALA A 50 14.40 21.70 -46.51
C ALA A 50 14.51 20.15 -46.41
N TYR A 51 14.97 19.64 -45.26
CA TYR A 51 15.25 18.21 -45.05
C TYR A 51 14.64 17.68 -43.75
N PRO A 52 13.31 17.43 -43.70
CA PRO A 52 12.61 17.00 -42.49
C PRO A 52 13.12 15.65 -41.94
N GLY A 53 13.68 14.78 -42.80
CA GLY A 53 14.32 13.53 -42.34
C GLY A 53 15.53 13.77 -41.44
N MET A 54 16.36 14.78 -41.73
CA MET A 54 17.57 15.10 -40.96
C MET A 54 17.22 15.67 -39.57
N MET A 55 16.06 16.32 -39.46
CA MET A 55 15.48 16.75 -38.19
C MET A 55 15.21 15.55 -37.28
N PHE A 56 14.51 14.52 -37.77
CA PHE A 56 14.23 13.33 -36.96
C PHE A 56 15.49 12.56 -36.56
N VAL A 57 16.57 12.62 -37.34
CA VAL A 57 17.87 12.03 -36.95
C VAL A 57 18.50 12.83 -35.80
N THR A 58 18.51 14.16 -35.93
CA THR A 58 19.12 15.06 -34.92
C THR A 58 18.36 15.05 -33.60
N TYR A 59 17.03 15.06 -33.67
CA TYR A 59 16.15 15.09 -32.49
C TYR A 59 15.65 13.69 -32.07
N GLY A 60 15.98 12.64 -32.82
CA GLY A 60 15.48 11.29 -32.60
C GLY A 60 15.82 10.74 -31.21
N ALA A 61 17.03 11.01 -30.72
CA ALA A 61 17.42 10.66 -29.36
C ALA A 61 16.48 11.31 -28.32
N TYR A 62 16.13 12.59 -28.52
CA TYR A 62 15.23 13.34 -27.65
C TYR A 62 13.77 12.91 -27.76
N ILE A 63 13.38 12.15 -28.79
CA ILE A 63 12.07 11.51 -28.90
C ILE A 63 12.10 10.15 -28.20
N ILE A 64 13.10 9.33 -28.50
CA ILE A 64 13.18 7.94 -28.06
C ILE A 64 13.34 7.85 -26.54
N PHE A 65 14.25 8.62 -25.94
CA PHE A 65 14.53 8.55 -24.50
C PHE A 65 13.31 8.88 -23.60
N PRO A 66 12.57 9.99 -23.80
CA PRO A 66 11.41 10.28 -22.96
C PRO A 66 10.26 9.30 -23.20
N ILE A 67 10.02 8.85 -24.43
CA ILE A 67 8.98 7.85 -24.73
C ILE A 67 9.29 6.52 -24.02
N LEU A 68 10.52 6.04 -24.12
CA LEU A 68 10.96 4.84 -23.39
C LEU A 68 10.82 4.99 -21.88
N GLY A 69 11.19 6.16 -21.35
CA GLY A 69 11.01 6.49 -19.92
C GLY A 69 9.54 6.43 -19.49
N LEU A 70 8.64 7.01 -20.27
CA LEU A 70 7.20 7.01 -20.00
C LEU A 70 6.61 5.59 -20.08
N ILE A 71 6.90 4.82 -21.13
CA ILE A 71 6.44 3.43 -21.26
C ILE A 71 6.89 2.59 -20.07
N ARG A 72 8.15 2.77 -19.64
CA ARG A 72 8.72 2.06 -18.48
C ARG A 72 8.03 2.40 -17.16
N ILE A 73 7.48 3.61 -17.03
CA ILE A 73 6.81 4.13 -15.84
C ILE A 73 5.31 3.83 -15.81
N PHE A 74 4.63 3.88 -16.96
CA PHE A 74 3.18 3.73 -17.08
C PHE A 74 2.67 2.30 -16.81
N GLY A 75 3.55 1.30 -16.77
CA GLY A 75 3.19 -0.10 -16.50
C GLY A 75 2.70 -0.44 -15.08
N GLY A 76 2.20 0.53 -14.30
CA GLY A 76 1.53 0.37 -12.99
C GLY A 76 2.37 -0.21 -11.85
N ARG A 77 3.59 -0.68 -12.13
CA ARG A 77 4.49 -1.32 -11.18
C ARG A 77 5.50 -0.30 -10.66
N LYS A 78 5.83 -0.38 -9.36
CA LYS A 78 7.02 0.31 -8.81
C LYS A 78 8.21 0.01 -9.73
N LEU A 79 8.97 1.02 -10.16
CA LEU A 79 10.07 0.87 -11.12
C LEU A 79 11.06 -0.21 -10.65
N TRP A 80 11.23 -0.29 -9.34
CA TRP A 80 12.06 -1.24 -8.64
C TRP A 80 11.33 -1.79 -7.41
N LYS A 81 11.58 -3.06 -7.09
CA LYS A 81 11.12 -3.67 -5.84
C LYS A 81 11.87 -2.95 -4.71
N GLU A 82 11.12 -2.29 -3.84
CA GLU A 82 11.68 -1.57 -2.70
C GLU A 82 12.46 -2.58 -1.86
N GLU A 83 13.79 -2.44 -1.81
CA GLU A 83 14.58 -3.17 -0.82
C GLU A 83 14.04 -2.74 0.53
N ARG A 84 13.33 -3.65 1.20
CA ARG A 84 12.96 -3.50 2.60
C ARG A 84 14.26 -3.34 3.37
N ASN A 85 14.66 -2.10 3.60
CA ASN A 85 15.72 -1.78 4.52
C ASN A 85 15.20 -2.19 5.90
N SER A 86 15.51 -3.42 6.30
CA SER A 86 15.18 -4.04 7.58
C SER A 86 16.00 -3.41 8.71
N ASN A 87 16.10 -2.08 8.74
CA ASN A 87 16.78 -1.36 9.80
C ASN A 87 15.74 -1.04 10.89
N ASN A 88 15.47 -2.09 11.67
CA ASN A 88 15.25 -2.07 13.12
C ASN A 88 14.11 -1.22 13.75
N LYS A 89 13.11 -0.77 12.98
CA LYS A 89 11.84 -0.26 13.54
C LYS A 89 10.63 -1.00 13.00
N ASP A 90 10.63 -1.28 11.69
CA ASP A 90 9.50 -1.94 11.03
C ASP A 90 9.36 -3.42 11.42
N GLY A 91 10.48 -4.11 11.71
CA GLY A 91 10.45 -5.49 12.20
C GLY A 91 9.73 -5.63 13.55
N LYS A 92 10.06 -4.74 14.50
CA LYS A 92 9.44 -4.71 15.83
C LYS A 92 7.96 -4.33 15.75
N ILE A 93 7.60 -3.38 14.87
CA ILE A 93 6.19 -3.01 14.65
C ILE A 93 5.42 -4.18 14.02
N ASN A 94 6.00 -4.90 13.06
CA ASN A 94 5.35 -6.05 12.44
C ASN A 94 5.19 -7.24 13.41
N GLU A 95 6.16 -7.46 14.28
CA GLU A 95 6.08 -8.49 15.32
C GLU A 95 5.07 -8.10 16.41
N LEU A 96 5.08 -6.84 16.85
CA LEU A 96 4.08 -6.31 17.78
C LEU A 96 2.67 -6.39 17.18
N ASN A 97 2.50 -6.02 15.90
CA ASN A 97 1.24 -6.13 15.19
C ASN A 97 0.80 -7.59 15.04
N LYS A 98 1.72 -8.52 14.80
CA LYS A 98 1.41 -9.96 14.75
C LYS A 98 0.97 -10.49 16.12
N VAL A 99 1.60 -10.04 17.20
CA VAL A 99 1.18 -10.39 18.58
C VAL A 99 -0.17 -9.77 18.92
N VAL A 100 -0.42 -8.51 18.56
CA VAL A 100 -1.73 -7.83 18.76
C VAL A 100 -2.83 -8.45 17.90
N GLU A 101 -2.53 -8.90 16.67
CA GLU A 101 -3.49 -9.58 15.81
C GLU A 101 -3.80 -11.01 16.28
N ASN A 102 -2.89 -11.62 17.05
CA ASN A 102 -3.04 -12.94 17.64
C ASN A 102 -3.50 -12.91 19.11
N SER A 103 -3.59 -11.73 19.71
CA SER A 103 -4.04 -11.58 21.08
C SER A 103 -5.57 -11.52 21.14
N PHE A 104 -6.14 -12.25 22.10
CA PHE A 104 -7.54 -12.11 22.45
C PHE A 104 -7.77 -10.67 22.91
N THR A 105 -8.76 -10.02 22.32
CA THR A 105 -9.21 -8.69 22.75
C THR A 105 -10.28 -8.85 23.82
N ALA A 106 -10.36 -7.93 24.79
CA ALA A 106 -11.42 -7.90 25.81
C ALA A 106 -12.83 -8.07 25.21
N LYS A 107 -13.07 -7.44 24.04
CA LYS A 107 -14.32 -7.57 23.30
C LYS A 107 -14.60 -8.99 22.80
N GLN A 108 -13.58 -9.71 22.31
CA GLN A 108 -13.75 -11.09 21.83
C GLN A 108 -14.11 -12.04 22.97
N ILE A 109 -13.51 -11.84 24.16
CA ILE A 109 -13.86 -12.59 25.36
C ILE A 109 -15.31 -12.31 25.78
N PHE A 110 -15.69 -11.02 25.77
CA PHE A 110 -17.06 -10.61 26.05
C PHE A 110 -18.06 -11.23 25.06
N ASP A 111 -17.76 -11.15 23.76
CA ASP A 111 -18.60 -11.71 22.72
C ASP A 111 -18.75 -13.23 22.93
N GLU A 112 -17.68 -13.97 23.22
CA GLU A 112 -17.75 -15.42 23.46
C GLU A 112 -18.60 -15.80 24.68
N GLU A 113 -18.42 -15.09 25.82
CA GLU A 113 -19.18 -15.35 27.05
C GLU A 113 -20.65 -14.94 26.94
N THR A 114 -20.93 -13.85 26.21
CA THR A 114 -22.27 -13.25 26.15
C THR A 114 -23.09 -13.77 24.97
N TYR A 115 -22.44 -14.27 23.91
CA TYR A 115 -23.12 -14.78 22.72
C TYR A 115 -24.08 -15.92 23.03
N SER A 116 -23.68 -16.90 23.84
CA SER A 116 -24.55 -18.02 24.20
C SER A 116 -25.79 -17.57 25.00
N VAL A 117 -25.64 -16.53 25.82
CA VAL A 117 -26.74 -15.94 26.60
C VAL A 117 -27.71 -15.22 25.67
N VAL A 118 -27.21 -14.38 24.76
CA VAL A 118 -28.04 -13.63 23.80
C VAL A 118 -28.71 -14.58 22.82
N PHE A 119 -27.99 -15.57 22.31
CA PHE A 119 -28.55 -16.59 21.42
C PHE A 119 -29.63 -17.43 22.10
N GLY A 120 -29.46 -17.76 23.39
CA GLY A 120 -30.49 -18.47 24.14
C GLY A 120 -31.75 -17.65 24.42
N GLN A 121 -31.60 -16.33 24.59
CA GLN A 121 -32.72 -15.39 24.79
C GLN A 121 -33.47 -15.09 23.49
N HIS A 122 -32.74 -15.08 22.36
CA HIS A 122 -33.23 -14.70 21.05
C HIS A 122 -32.83 -15.74 20.00
N SER A 123 -33.29 -16.98 20.18
CA SER A 123 -33.00 -18.10 19.27
C SER A 123 -33.48 -17.88 17.84
N GLU A 124 -34.42 -16.95 17.67
CA GLU A 124 -35.03 -16.52 16.41
C GLU A 124 -34.21 -15.46 15.66
N TRP A 125 -33.20 -14.86 16.30
CA TRP A 125 -32.40 -13.80 15.68
C TRP A 125 -31.33 -14.35 14.75
N ASN A 126 -31.09 -13.61 13.67
CA ASN A 126 -29.97 -13.91 12.79
C ASN A 126 -28.63 -13.51 13.45
N VAL A 127 -27.53 -14.08 12.93
CA VAL A 127 -26.17 -13.85 13.46
C VAL A 127 -25.80 -12.36 13.47
N GLN A 128 -26.31 -11.57 12.52
CA GLN A 128 -26.00 -10.14 12.45
C GLN A 128 -26.70 -9.35 13.55
N GLN A 129 -27.98 -9.62 13.81
CA GLN A 129 -28.75 -9.01 14.90
C GLN A 129 -28.12 -9.29 16.27
N ILE A 130 -27.67 -10.53 16.48
CA ILE A 130 -26.96 -10.91 17.72
C ILE A 130 -25.65 -10.12 17.88
N ARG A 131 -24.89 -9.94 16.80
CA ARG A 131 -23.66 -9.13 16.83
C ARG A 131 -23.94 -7.66 17.12
N ASP A 132 -25.00 -7.12 16.56
CA ASP A 132 -25.37 -5.73 16.78
C ASP A 132 -25.79 -5.50 18.24
N GLU A 133 -26.54 -6.44 18.82
CA GLU A 133 -26.88 -6.43 20.25
C GLU A 133 -25.64 -6.55 21.15
N LEU A 134 -24.71 -7.47 20.84
CA LEU A 134 -23.44 -7.59 21.57
C LEU A 134 -22.62 -6.28 21.49
N ASN A 135 -22.61 -5.62 20.34
CA ASN A 135 -21.95 -4.32 20.19
C ASN A 135 -22.59 -3.23 21.06
N ILE A 136 -23.93 -3.21 21.16
CA ILE A 136 -24.65 -2.27 22.02
C ILE A 136 -24.30 -2.52 23.48
N ARG A 137 -24.38 -3.79 23.94
CA ARG A 137 -24.03 -4.18 25.31
C ARG A 137 -22.58 -3.87 25.65
N TRP A 138 -21.65 -4.10 24.72
CA TRP A 138 -20.24 -3.75 24.92
C TRP A 138 -20.03 -2.25 25.10
N LYS A 139 -20.75 -1.42 24.33
CA LYS A 139 -20.66 0.04 24.45
C LYS A 139 -21.21 0.54 25.78
N SER A 140 -22.30 -0.06 26.28
CA SER A 140 -22.93 0.33 27.55
C SER A 140 -22.16 -0.11 28.79
N LEU A 141 -21.18 -1.03 28.68
CA LEU A 141 -20.33 -1.41 29.81
C LEU A 141 -19.48 -0.24 30.32
N SER A 142 -19.39 -0.12 31.64
CA SER A 142 -18.51 0.82 32.32
C SER A 142 -17.03 0.45 32.18
N SER A 143 -16.12 1.40 32.41
CA SER A 143 -14.67 1.16 32.30
C SER A 143 -14.17 0.08 33.28
N SER A 144 -14.79 -0.06 34.45
CA SER A 144 -14.46 -1.10 35.44
C SER A 144 -14.87 -2.50 34.95
N GLU A 145 -16.03 -2.63 34.32
CA GLU A 145 -16.48 -3.91 33.75
C GLU A 145 -15.66 -4.30 32.52
N LYS A 146 -15.32 -3.33 31.66
CA LYS A 146 -14.41 -3.56 30.53
C LYS A 146 -13.03 -4.03 31.00
N LYS A 147 -12.55 -3.52 32.15
CA LYS A 147 -11.30 -3.95 32.77
C LYS A 147 -11.32 -5.44 33.12
N LYS A 148 -12.42 -5.96 33.66
CA LYS A 148 -12.58 -7.41 33.94
C LYS A 148 -12.34 -8.28 32.71
N TYR A 149 -12.85 -7.88 31.54
CA TYR A 149 -12.64 -8.60 30.28
C TYR A 149 -11.23 -8.38 29.71
N SER A 150 -10.62 -7.22 29.97
CA SER A 150 -9.22 -6.94 29.62
C SER A 150 -8.26 -7.84 30.42
N ASP A 151 -8.49 -7.97 31.73
CA ASP A 151 -7.66 -8.82 32.60
C ASP A 151 -7.78 -10.30 32.18
N LYS A 152 -8.99 -10.78 31.88
CA LYS A 152 -9.21 -12.12 31.31
C LYS A 152 -8.54 -12.32 29.95
N ALA A 153 -8.56 -11.31 29.08
CA ALA A 153 -7.88 -11.35 27.79
C ALA A 153 -6.36 -11.45 27.99
N GLU A 154 -5.78 -10.68 28.91
CA GLU A 154 -4.36 -10.80 29.26
C GLU A 154 -4.00 -12.18 29.79
N GLU A 155 -4.82 -12.75 30.67
CA GLU A 155 -4.61 -14.11 31.20
C GLU A 155 -4.62 -15.17 30.09
N ARG A 156 -5.60 -15.12 29.18
CA ARG A 156 -5.65 -16.05 28.04
C ARG A 156 -4.48 -15.85 27.08
N ASN A 157 -4.02 -14.62 26.89
CA ASN A 157 -2.86 -14.33 26.04
C ASN A 157 -1.54 -14.84 26.63
N ARG A 158 -1.44 -14.92 27.97
CA ARG A 158 -0.27 -15.49 28.66
C ARG A 158 -0.27 -17.02 28.66
N ASN A 159 -1.42 -17.67 28.47
CA ASN A 159 -1.52 -19.13 28.45
C ASN A 159 -1.27 -19.70 27.02
N PRO A 160 -0.20 -20.49 26.81
CA PRO A 160 0.16 -21.05 25.51
C PRO A 160 -0.89 -22.01 24.93
N GLU A 161 -1.74 -22.61 25.77
CA GLU A 161 -2.82 -23.52 25.33
C GLU A 161 -3.84 -22.81 24.40
N TYR A 162 -4.14 -21.54 24.68
CA TYR A 162 -5.09 -20.75 23.87
C TYR A 162 -4.45 -20.14 22.61
N GLN A 163 -3.12 -20.02 22.57
CA GLN A 163 -2.39 -19.49 21.42
C GLN A 163 -2.44 -20.46 20.21
N HIS A 164 -2.37 -21.77 20.44
CA HIS A 164 -2.47 -22.77 19.37
C HIS A 164 -3.87 -22.87 18.73
N LYS A 165 -4.92 -22.59 19.52
CA LYS A 165 -6.32 -22.68 19.05
C LYS A 165 -6.68 -21.51 18.11
N SER A 166 -6.12 -20.32 18.32
CA SER A 166 -6.33 -19.15 17.44
C SER A 166 -5.62 -19.31 16.08
N GLU A 167 -4.45 -19.94 16.05
CA GLU A 167 -3.74 -20.25 14.79
C GLU A 167 -4.47 -21.28 13.93
N SER A 168 -5.01 -22.34 14.55
CA SER A 168 -5.73 -23.41 13.85
C SER A 168 -7.03 -22.92 13.19
N SER A 169 -7.76 -22.03 13.86
CA SER A 169 -9.01 -21.44 13.36
C SER A 169 -8.78 -20.42 12.24
N LYS A 170 -7.66 -19.67 12.26
CA LYS A 170 -7.24 -18.81 11.14
C LYS A 170 -6.82 -19.61 9.89
N LYS A 171 -6.12 -20.74 10.06
CA LYS A 171 -5.71 -21.61 8.93
C LYS A 171 -6.91 -22.13 8.13
N ARG A 172 -8.04 -22.38 8.80
CA ARG A 172 -9.32 -22.74 8.16
C ARG A 172 -9.97 -21.59 7.39
N ARG A 173 -9.90 -20.35 7.88
CA ARG A 173 -10.47 -19.18 7.17
C ARG A 173 -9.66 -18.73 5.94
N LYS A 174 -8.38 -19.05 5.86
CA LYS A 174 -7.51 -18.69 4.73
C LYS A 174 -7.65 -19.63 3.52
N ASN A 175 -8.26 -20.79 3.73
CA ASN A 175 -8.43 -21.84 2.71
C ASN A 175 -9.87 -21.95 2.16
N ASN A 176 -10.77 -21.05 2.58
CA ASN A 176 -12.09 -20.82 2.00
C ASN A 176 -12.12 -19.44 1.34
#